data_AF-A0ABD2Y278-F1
#
_entry.id   AF-A0ABD2Y278-F1
#
_cell.length_a   1.000
_cell.length_b   1.000
_cell.length_c   1.000
_cell.angle_alpha   90.00
_cell.angle_beta   90.00
_cell.angle_gamma   90.00
#
_symmetry.space_group_name_H-M   'P 1'
#
loop_
_entity.id
_entity.type
_entity.pdbx_description
1 polymer ?
#
loop_
_entity_poly.entity_id
_entity_poly.type
_entity_poly.pdbx_seq_one_letter_code
_entity_poly.pdbx_strand_id
1 'polypeptide(L)'
;MKELEAAVNAAMSIFRKGGNSVAVIEAATRAAQAASAAARELKDLPVELDEFGRDVNMQKRMDLNRGAEARQHRKTKSDMKRLSSEEIDSSYQPVEGESSTDESDSESRSYQSNRAVGSDF
;
A
#
# COMPACT_ATOMS: atom_id res chain seq x y z
N MET A 1 -4.48 14.80 -7.64
CA MET A 1 -3.32 14.03 -8.14
C MET A 1 -3.49 12.51 -7.98
N LYS A 2 -3.82 11.97 -6.80
CA LYS A 2 -3.93 10.50 -6.57
C LYS A 2 -4.90 9.73 -7.52
N GLU A 3 -6.03 10.34 -7.92
CA GLU A 3 -6.96 9.71 -8.88
C GLU A 3 -6.35 9.52 -10.28
N LEU A 4 -5.59 10.52 -10.74
CA LEU A 4 -4.89 10.48 -12.02
C LEU A 4 -3.79 9.42 -11.98
N GLU A 5 -3.10 9.31 -10.85
CA GLU A 5 -2.03 8.31 -10.65
C GLU A 5 -2.57 6.88 -10.75
N ALA A 6 -3.72 6.58 -10.14
CA ALA A 6 -4.37 5.28 -10.25
C ALA A 6 -4.76 4.93 -11.70
N ALA A 7 -5.34 5.89 -12.42
CA ALA A 7 -5.71 5.73 -13.83
C ALA A 7 -4.48 5.51 -14.73
N VAL A 8 -3.42 6.28 -14.53
CA VAL A 8 -2.16 6.16 -15.29
C VAL A 8 -1.48 4.82 -15.00
N ASN A 9 -1.42 4.39 -13.74
CA ASN A 9 -0.84 3.09 -13.37
C ASN A 9 -1.61 1.92 -13.98
N ALA A 10 -2.95 2.01 -14.03
CA ALA A 10 -3.79 0.99 -14.67
C ALA A 10 -3.52 0.90 -16.18
N ALA A 11 -3.47 2.02 -16.89
CA ALA A 11 -3.13 2.05 -18.32
C ALA A 11 -1.71 1.50 -18.58
N MET A 12 -0.73 1.95 -17.80
CA MET A 12 0.66 1.50 -17.92
C MET A 12 0.82 0.00 -17.65
N SER A 13 0.05 -0.58 -16.74
CA SER A 13 0.04 -2.02 -16.50
C SER A 13 -0.37 -2.81 -17.74
N ILE A 14 -1.32 -2.28 -18.52
CA ILE A 14 -1.78 -2.91 -19.75
C ILE A 14 -0.76 -2.76 -20.88
N PHE A 15 -0.17 -1.57 -21.04
CA PHE A 15 0.91 -1.34 -22.01
C PHE A 15 2.17 -2.17 -21.74
N ARG A 16 2.47 -2.47 -20.47
CA ARG A 16 3.58 -3.38 -20.11
C ARG A 16 3.32 -4.84 -20.51
N LYS A 17 2.04 -5.23 -20.69
CA LYS A 17 1.63 -6.62 -20.99
C LYS A 17 1.43 -6.89 -22.48
N GLY A 18 0.90 -5.91 -23.21
CA GLY A 18 0.80 -5.95 -24.66
C GLY A 18 1.27 -4.61 -25.18
N GLY A 19 2.14 -4.59 -26.19
CA GLY A 19 2.65 -3.34 -26.75
C GLY A 19 1.58 -2.48 -27.44
N ASN A 20 1.97 -1.62 -28.37
CA ASN A 20 1.08 -0.63 -28.98
C ASN A 20 0.15 -1.20 -30.07
N SER A 21 -0.82 -2.02 -29.69
CA SER A 21 -1.92 -2.44 -30.57
C SER A 21 -3.21 -1.71 -30.23
N VAL A 22 -4.11 -1.58 -31.20
CA VAL A 22 -5.43 -0.93 -31.03
C VAL A 22 -6.22 -1.57 -29.88
N ALA A 23 -6.21 -2.91 -29.79
CA ALA A 23 -6.88 -3.64 -28.72
C ALA A 23 -6.29 -3.35 -27.33
N VAL A 24 -4.97 -3.20 -27.23
CA VAL A 24 -4.30 -2.81 -25.97
C VAL A 24 -4.65 -1.38 -25.60
N ILE A 25 -4.70 -0.46 -26.57
CA ILE A 25 -5.06 0.95 -26.32
C ILE A 25 -6.48 1.05 -25.77
N GLU A 26 -7.44 0.32 -26.34
CA GLU A 26 -8.82 0.25 -25.85
C GLU A 26 -8.91 -0.36 -24.44
N ALA A 27 -8.17 -1.44 -24.19
CA ALA A 27 -8.12 -2.05 -22.87
C ALA A 27 -7.50 -1.11 -21.82
N ALA A 28 -6.42 -0.41 -22.18
CA ALA A 28 -5.74 0.57 -21.33
C ALA A 28 -6.64 1.76 -21.00
N THR A 29 -7.41 2.27 -21.97
CA THR A 29 -8.37 3.35 -21.73
C THR A 29 -9.52 2.91 -20.83
N ARG A 30 -10.09 1.72 -21.05
CA ARG A 30 -11.14 1.17 -20.17
C ARG A 30 -10.64 0.99 -18.73
N ALA A 31 -9.43 0.47 -18.55
CA ALA A 31 -8.85 0.30 -17.22
C ALA A 31 -8.57 1.64 -16.53
N ALA A 32 -8.06 2.64 -17.25
CA ALA A 32 -7.85 3.98 -16.71
C ALA A 32 -9.17 4.65 -16.28
N GLN A 33 -10.22 4.52 -17.11
CA GLN A 33 -11.55 5.04 -16.80
C GLN A 33 -12.16 4.36 -15.57
N ALA A 34 -12.08 3.03 -15.48
CA ALA A 34 -12.57 2.26 -14.33
C ALA A 34 -11.83 2.63 -13.04
N ALA A 35 -10.50 2.75 -13.09
CA ALA A 35 -9.70 3.16 -11.93
C ALA A 35 -10.01 4.59 -11.48
N SER A 36 -10.23 5.51 -12.44
CA SER A 36 -10.64 6.90 -12.15
C SER A 36 -12.03 6.97 -11.51
N ALA A 37 -12.99 6.20 -12.03
CA ALA A 37 -14.34 6.12 -11.47
C ALA A 37 -14.34 5.56 -10.05
N ALA A 38 -13.65 4.44 -9.80
CA ALA A 38 -13.51 3.87 -8.46
C ALA A 38 -12.82 4.84 -7.48
N ALA A 39 -11.81 5.59 -7.94
CA ALA A 39 -11.13 6.57 -7.10
C ALA A 39 -12.03 7.76 -6.72
N ARG A 40 -13.01 8.11 -7.58
CA ARG A 40 -14.03 9.12 -7.32
C ARG A 40 -15.12 8.61 -6.37
N GLU A 41 -15.61 7.40 -6.58
CA GLU A 41 -16.58 6.78 -5.66
C GLU A 41 -16.04 6.71 -4.23
N LEU A 42 -14.74 6.41 -4.06
CA LEU A 42 -14.09 6.44 -2.74
C LEU A 42 -14.03 7.82 -2.09
N LYS A 43 -14.23 8.91 -2.83
CA LYS A 43 -14.30 10.28 -2.28
C LYS A 43 -15.71 10.69 -1.90
N ASP A 44 -16.72 10.13 -2.56
CA ASP A 44 -18.12 10.48 -2.36
C ASP A 44 -18.81 9.62 -1.28
N LEU A 45 -18.04 8.82 -0.51
CA LEU A 45 -18.58 8.11 0.64
C LEU A 45 -19.10 9.11 1.70
N PRO A 46 -20.29 8.88 2.27
CA PRO A 46 -20.80 9.71 3.35
C PRO A 46 -19.81 9.72 4.52
N VAL A 47 -19.60 10.90 5.09
CA VAL A 47 -18.71 11.12 6.22
C VAL A 47 -19.35 10.52 7.47
N GLU A 48 -18.77 9.45 7.99
CA GLU A 48 -19.16 8.91 9.30
C GLU A 48 -18.45 9.71 10.39
N LEU A 49 -19.22 10.51 11.12
CA LEU A 49 -18.75 11.26 12.28
C LEU A 49 -18.95 10.44 13.55
N ASP A 50 -17.96 10.41 14.43
CA ASP A 50 -18.11 9.85 15.78
C ASP A 50 -18.92 10.78 16.70
N GLU A 51 -19.14 10.34 17.94
CA GLU A 51 -19.87 11.07 19.00
C GLU A 51 -19.31 12.47 19.29
N PHE A 52 -18.07 12.75 18.88
CA PHE A 52 -17.39 14.04 19.03
C PHE A 52 -17.29 14.82 17.72
N GLY A 53 -17.92 14.35 16.64
CA GLY A 53 -17.87 15.00 15.33
C GLY A 53 -16.56 14.75 14.57
N ARG A 54 -15.75 13.75 14.93
CA ARG A 54 -14.54 13.39 14.20
C ARG A 54 -14.86 12.46 13.05
N ASP A 55 -14.30 12.75 11.88
CA ASP A 55 -14.47 11.91 10.68
C ASP A 55 -13.67 10.60 10.81
N VAL A 56 -14.40 9.52 11.11
CA VAL A 56 -13.86 8.17 11.26
C VAL A 56 -13.37 7.61 9.92
N ASN A 57 -14.01 8.01 8.83
CA ASN A 57 -13.63 7.58 7.48
C ASN A 57 -12.33 8.24 7.05
N MET A 58 -12.11 9.50 7.39
CA MET A 58 -10.83 10.17 7.18
C MET A 58 -9.70 9.48 7.95
N GLN A 59 -9.92 9.14 9.22
CA GLN A 59 -8.92 8.42 10.01
C GLN A 59 -8.56 7.06 9.40
N LYS A 60 -9.57 6.23 9.08
CA LYS A 60 -9.38 4.94 8.42
C LYS A 60 -8.62 5.07 7.09
N ARG A 61 -8.92 6.11 6.29
CA ARG A 61 -8.21 6.39 5.02
C ARG A 61 -6.75 6.76 5.24
N MET A 62 -6.44 7.53 6.28
CA MET A 62 -5.07 7.87 6.65
C MET A 62 -4.29 6.64 7.09
N ASP A 63 -4.89 5.78 7.90
CA ASP A 63 -4.26 4.55 8.37
C ASP A 63 -3.98 3.57 7.21
N LEU A 64 -4.92 3.43 6.28
CA LEU A 64 -4.74 2.64 5.06
C LEU A 64 -3.60 3.19 4.19
N ASN A 65 -3.54 4.51 3.98
CA ASN A 65 -2.46 5.15 3.22
C ASN A 65 -1.10 4.93 3.88
N ARG A 66 -1.00 5.12 5.21
CA ARG A 66 0.23 4.88 5.98
C ARG A 66 0.72 3.44 5.80
N GLY A 67 -0.19 2.47 5.84
CA GLY A 67 0.14 1.07 5.56
C GLY A 67 0.58 0.81 4.12
N ALA A 68 -0.01 1.48 3.14
CA ALA A 68 0.39 1.36 1.72
C ALA A 68 1.78 1.95 1.47
N GLU A 69 2.09 3.13 2.03
CA GLU A 69 3.39 3.78 1.92
C GLU A 69 4.49 2.94 2.57
N ALA A 70 4.25 2.36 3.75
CA ALA A 70 5.19 1.46 4.40
C ALA A 70 5.49 0.21 3.56
N ARG A 71 4.47 -0.35 2.87
CA ARG A 71 4.66 -1.46 1.93
C ARG A 71 5.45 -1.03 0.69
N GLN A 72 5.16 0.14 0.12
CA GLN A 72 5.88 0.67 -1.02
C GLN A 72 7.36 0.88 -0.69
N HIS A 73 7.66 1.48 0.45
CA HIS A 73 9.03 1.71 0.91
C HIS A 73 9.80 0.41 1.16
N ARG A 74 9.14 -0.64 1.67
CA ARG A 74 9.75 -1.99 1.77
C ARG A 74 10.04 -2.59 0.40
N LYS A 75 9.13 -2.45 -0.56
CA LYS A 75 9.34 -2.92 -1.94
C LYS A 75 10.51 -2.21 -2.61
N THR A 76 10.55 -0.88 -2.55
CA THR A 76 11.65 -0.11 -3.17
C THR A 76 13.00 -0.47 -2.56
N LYS A 77 13.09 -0.63 -1.23
CA LYS A 77 14.32 -1.12 -0.57
C LYS A 77 14.71 -2.53 -1.01
N SER A 78 13.75 -3.44 -1.09
CA SER A 78 13.99 -4.81 -1.56
C SER A 78 14.47 -4.83 -3.01
N ASP A 79 13.85 -4.03 -3.87
CA ASP A 79 14.19 -3.97 -5.29
C ASP A 79 15.57 -3.33 -5.49
N MET A 80 15.91 -2.27 -4.74
CA MET A 80 17.26 -1.70 -4.70
C MET A 80 18.30 -2.73 -4.27
N LYS A 81 18.02 -3.54 -3.23
CA LYS A 81 18.93 -4.59 -2.77
C LYS A 81 19.15 -5.65 -3.86
N ARG A 82 18.08 -6.10 -4.53
CA ARG A 82 18.18 -7.06 -5.64
C ARG A 82 19.04 -6.53 -6.78
N LEU A 83 18.79 -5.30 -7.23
CA LEU A 83 19.57 -4.67 -8.31
C LEU A 83 21.05 -4.51 -7.92
N SER A 84 21.34 -4.15 -6.67
CA SER A 84 22.74 -4.06 -6.19
C SER A 84 23.42 -5.42 -6.08
N SER A 85 22.69 -6.49 -5.77
CA SER A 85 23.23 -7.85 -5.72
C SER A 85 23.48 -8.41 -7.13
N GLU A 86 22.61 -8.11 -8.09
CA GLU A 86 22.82 -8.49 -9.50
C GLU A 86 24.04 -7.79 -10.13
N GLU A 87 24.37 -6.56 -9.71
CA GLU A 87 25.58 -5.84 -10.17
C GLU A 87 26.88 -6.46 -9.61
N ILE A 88 26.82 -7.09 -8.44
CA ILE A 88 27.97 -7.73 -7.76
C ILE A 88 28.17 -9.19 -8.22
N ASP A 89 27.15 -9.85 -8.77
CA ASP A 89 27.19 -11.25 -9.21
C ASP A 89 28.02 -11.50 -10.50
N SER A 90 28.68 -10.47 -11.04
CA SER A 90 29.75 -10.68 -12.04
C SER A 90 31.06 -11.21 -11.44
N SER A 91 31.18 -11.22 -10.10
CA SER A 91 32.26 -11.90 -9.39
C SER A 91 31.68 -12.89 -8.39
N TYR A 92 31.49 -14.13 -8.84
CA TYR A 92 31.07 -15.28 -8.02
C TYR A 92 31.82 -15.34 -6.67
N GLN A 93 31.14 -14.98 -5.59
CA GLN A 93 31.41 -15.51 -4.26
C GLN A 93 30.10 -16.04 -3.67
N PRO A 94 30.08 -17.29 -3.17
CA PRO A 94 28.90 -17.83 -2.51
C PRO A 94 28.72 -17.09 -1.18
N VAL A 95 27.82 -16.11 -1.15
CA VAL A 95 27.42 -15.45 0.09
C VAL A 95 26.41 -16.37 0.79
N GLU A 96 26.93 -17.30 1.59
CA GLU A 96 26.11 -17.98 2.59
C GLU A 96 25.66 -16.97 3.65
N GLY A 97 24.35 -16.90 3.89
CA GLY A 97 23.78 -16.08 4.98
C GLY A 97 22.74 -15.08 4.53
N GLU A 98 21.62 -15.56 3.97
CA GLU A 98 20.39 -14.77 3.94
C GLU A 98 19.81 -14.68 5.36
N SER A 99 20.35 -13.74 6.16
CA SER A 99 19.74 -13.32 7.42
C SER A 99 18.43 -12.61 7.09
N SER A 100 17.34 -13.38 7.06
CA SER A 100 15.98 -12.85 7.09
C SER A 100 15.77 -12.25 8.47
N THR A 101 16.07 -10.97 8.62
CA THR A 101 15.63 -10.22 9.80
C THR A 101 14.13 -9.98 9.66
N ASP A 102 13.33 -10.98 10.06
CA ASP A 102 11.89 -10.86 10.28
C ASP A 102 11.66 -10.11 11.60
N GLU A 103 12.04 -8.84 11.62
CA GLU A 103 11.55 -7.90 12.64
C GLU A 103 10.11 -7.56 12.28
N SER A 104 9.22 -8.56 12.40
CA SER A 104 7.78 -8.37 12.43
C SER A 104 7.41 -7.81 13.79
N ASP A 105 7.63 -6.51 13.98
CA ASP A 105 7.07 -5.76 15.10
C ASP A 105 5.56 -5.59 14.84
N SER A 106 4.82 -6.67 15.04
CA SER A 106 3.36 -6.66 15.12
C SER A 106 3.01 -5.93 16.40
N GLU A 107 2.55 -4.68 16.25
CA GLU A 107 2.05 -3.78 17.28
C GLU A 107 1.08 -4.52 18.24
N SER A 108 1.63 -5.15 19.27
CA SER A 108 0.89 -5.85 20.32
C SER A 108 0.52 -4.82 21.37
N ARG A 109 -0.43 -3.95 21.03
CA ARG A 109 -1.11 -3.06 21.98
C ARG A 109 -2.60 -3.32 21.95
N SER A 110 -2.98 -4.50 22.39
CA SER A 110 -4.36 -4.81 22.74
C SER A 110 -4.40 -5.51 24.10
N TYR A 111 -5.12 -4.89 25.03
CA TYR A 111 -5.48 -5.36 26.37
C TYR A 111 -4.40 -5.44 27.45
N GLN A 112 -4.42 -4.47 28.38
CA GLN A 112 -4.93 -4.77 29.73
C GLN A 112 -5.81 -3.60 30.20
N SER A 113 -7.09 -3.91 30.36
CA SER A 113 -8.14 -3.04 30.87
C SER A 113 -7.82 -2.56 32.29
N ASN A 114 -8.11 -1.29 32.55
CA ASN A 114 -8.28 -0.75 33.90
C ASN A 114 -9.29 -1.61 34.67
N ARG A 115 -8.83 -2.47 35.58
CA ARG A 115 -9.67 -2.93 36.71
C ARG A 115 -9.43 -2.00 37.89
N ALA A 116 -9.94 -0.78 37.76
CA ALA A 116 -10.22 0.07 38.90
C ALA A 116 -11.66 -0.21 39.35
N VAL A 117 -11.79 -1.15 40.27
CA VAL A 117 -12.87 -1.30 41.26
C VAL A 117 -12.12 -1.85 42.49
N GLY A 118 -11.76 -1.09 43.52
CA GLY A 118 -12.47 0.01 44.14
C GLY A 118 -13.56 -0.54 45.05
N SER A 119 -13.21 -0.96 46.27
CA SER A 119 -13.98 -0.69 47.51
C SER A 119 -13.47 -1.54 48.66
N ASP A 120 -13.15 -0.86 49.76
CA ASP A 120 -12.92 -1.36 51.10
C ASP A 120 -14.00 -2.33 51.59
N PHE A 121 -13.58 -3.42 52.25
CA PHE A 121 -14.05 -3.87 53.57
C PHE A 121 -13.17 -5.01 54.10
#